data_AF-A0A5B8YQW2-F1
#
_entry.id   AF-A0A5B8YQW2-F1
#
_cell.length_a   1.000
_cell.length_b   1.000
_cell.length_c   1.000
_cell.angle_alpha   90.00
_cell.angle_beta   90.00
_cell.angle_gamma   90.00
#
_symmetry.space_group_name_H-M   'P 1'
#
loop_
_entity.id
_entity.type
_entity.pdbx_description
1 polymer ?
#
loop_
_entity_poly.entity_id
_entity_poly.type
_entity_poly.pdbx_seq_one_letter_code
_entity_poly.pdbx_strand_id
1 'polypeptide(L)'
;MLLIYTPKVTSRIIYVFKHVCTHILGLDLKFTTKIEEFIAHEDVKFSYGRKRLGNELFVQNVDLLLEQGLSDLDIKVQNWEDTKCFFAVSENSDLPYDIFAASFFLLSRYEEYLPHVKDDFGRFPSSESLAYKKGFLKQPVVDIWAYKFKRLLKDRFPNIEFRTRNYQTVNIISVSHVFNFKNKGFLRSLTGTVLDLVNLKFSRVRDRFKVLLKLKKDPYNIFDELIYFIKEYKTKMVFMFQLSDYNSYDKNINYNRQNYSSIIKYVADYSQVGLRLGYFAVLEEDVLKREKKRFENIIHGPLQNVINPKYNLMLPLHYGYLNELEIPNDFSMGFPESIGFRAGTGTSFLFYDINMEVTTPLTIHPYVFHTQLCHTGNAVDVEKTIQVLISELKKVDGTFRAVFKNRDFSEYSNPAYFYSLLKQINEIQ
;
A
#
# COMPACT_ATOMS: atom_id res chain seq x y z
N MET A 1 -18.56 12.31 -20.26
CA MET A 1 -18.46 10.87 -19.91
C MET A 1 -17.74 10.18 -21.06
N LEU A 2 -16.70 9.39 -20.77
CA LEU A 2 -15.89 8.67 -21.76
C LEU A 2 -16.60 7.39 -22.20
N LEU A 3 -17.00 7.31 -23.48
CA LEU A 3 -17.61 6.10 -24.05
C LEU A 3 -16.55 5.14 -24.57
N ILE A 4 -16.62 3.88 -24.14
CA ILE A 4 -15.68 2.84 -24.51
C ILE A 4 -16.42 1.73 -25.22
N TYR A 5 -16.08 1.52 -26.49
CA TYR A 5 -16.54 0.33 -27.20
C TYR A 5 -15.61 -0.85 -26.90
N THR A 6 -16.18 -2.00 -26.57
CA THR A 6 -15.43 -3.27 -26.56
C THR A 6 -16.35 -4.44 -26.93
N PRO A 7 -15.89 -5.46 -27.67
CA PRO A 7 -16.74 -6.57 -28.11
C PRO A 7 -17.38 -7.36 -26.94
N LYS A 8 -16.70 -7.39 -25.79
CA LYS A 8 -17.16 -8.09 -24.58
C LYS A 8 -16.74 -7.29 -23.35
N VAL A 9 -17.69 -6.96 -22.49
CA VAL A 9 -17.42 -6.31 -21.20
C VAL A 9 -17.24 -7.39 -20.14
N THR A 10 -16.04 -7.48 -19.57
CA THR A 10 -15.69 -8.42 -18.48
C THR A 10 -15.46 -7.69 -17.17
N SER A 11 -15.46 -8.41 -16.05
CA SER A 11 -15.08 -7.88 -14.73
C SER A 11 -13.68 -7.25 -14.75
N ARG A 12 -12.72 -7.87 -15.43
CA ARG A 12 -11.34 -7.37 -15.57
C ARG A 12 -11.29 -6.03 -16.30
N ILE A 13 -12.03 -5.89 -17.40
CA ILE A 13 -12.15 -4.63 -18.16
C ILE A 13 -12.76 -3.55 -17.26
N ILE A 14 -13.91 -3.81 -16.64
CA ILE A 14 -14.56 -2.82 -15.77
C ILE A 14 -13.60 -2.36 -14.67
N TYR A 15 -12.94 -3.31 -14.01
CA TYR A 15 -12.01 -3.06 -12.92
C TYR A 15 -10.85 -2.14 -13.34
N VAL A 16 -10.09 -2.53 -14.37
CA VAL A 16 -8.85 -1.82 -14.70
C VAL A 16 -9.13 -0.48 -15.36
N PHE A 17 -10.17 -0.37 -16.18
CA PHE A 17 -10.56 0.90 -16.78
C PHE A 17 -11.09 1.86 -15.72
N LYS A 18 -11.87 1.39 -14.72
CA LYS A 18 -12.25 2.24 -13.57
C LYS A 18 -11.02 2.75 -12.83
N HIS A 19 -10.01 1.91 -12.60
CA HIS A 19 -8.79 2.37 -11.96
C HIS A 19 -8.04 3.43 -12.81
N VAL A 20 -7.75 3.12 -14.07
CA VAL A 20 -6.98 4.01 -14.95
C VAL A 20 -7.77 5.27 -15.29
N CYS A 21 -8.97 5.15 -15.85
CA CYS A 21 -9.72 6.31 -16.35
C CYS A 21 -10.46 7.06 -15.24
N THR A 22 -11.05 6.37 -14.26
CA THR A 22 -11.83 7.06 -13.20
C THR A 22 -10.96 7.46 -12.03
N HIS A 23 -10.22 6.52 -11.41
CA HIS A 23 -9.46 6.83 -10.19
C HIS A 23 -8.19 7.64 -10.49
N ILE A 24 -7.46 7.31 -11.57
CA ILE A 24 -6.24 8.04 -11.92
C ILE A 24 -6.55 9.32 -12.71
N LEU A 25 -7.36 9.22 -13.78
CA LEU A 25 -7.61 10.35 -14.68
C LEU A 25 -8.85 11.19 -14.34
N GLY A 26 -9.74 10.71 -13.46
CA GLY A 26 -10.92 11.47 -13.04
C GLY A 26 -12.03 11.54 -14.08
N LEU A 27 -12.15 10.55 -14.96
CA LEU A 27 -13.17 10.47 -16.00
C LEU A 27 -14.28 9.48 -15.63
N ASP A 28 -15.53 9.89 -15.86
CA ASP A 28 -16.68 8.99 -15.82
C ASP A 28 -16.70 8.08 -17.04
N LEU A 29 -17.08 6.82 -16.85
CA LEU A 29 -17.04 5.79 -17.88
C LEU A 29 -18.43 5.28 -18.26
N LYS A 30 -18.61 4.99 -19.54
CA LYS A 30 -19.68 4.14 -20.05
C LYS A 30 -19.11 3.14 -21.03
N PHE A 31 -19.52 1.88 -20.93
CA PHE A 31 -19.17 0.84 -21.88
C PHE A 31 -20.32 0.60 -22.86
N THR A 32 -20.00 0.26 -24.09
CA THR A 32 -20.95 -0.27 -25.07
C THR A 32 -20.34 -1.43 -25.84
N THR A 33 -21.18 -2.41 -26.18
CA THR A 33 -20.85 -3.50 -27.10
C THR A 33 -21.48 -3.31 -28.48
N LYS A 34 -22.25 -2.23 -28.67
CA LYS A 34 -22.98 -1.94 -29.91
C LYS A 34 -22.19 -0.94 -30.74
N ILE A 35 -21.86 -1.32 -31.96
CA ILE A 35 -21.10 -0.47 -32.88
C ILE A 35 -21.92 0.77 -33.25
N GLU A 36 -23.24 0.63 -33.41
CA GLU A 36 -24.13 1.73 -33.79
C GLU A 36 -24.16 2.82 -32.71
N GLU A 37 -24.21 2.43 -31.43
CA GLU A 37 -24.15 3.36 -30.30
C GLU A 37 -22.79 4.07 -30.24
N PHE A 38 -21.70 3.33 -30.49
CA PHE A 38 -20.37 3.90 -30.54
C PHE A 38 -20.20 4.91 -31.67
N ILE A 39 -20.68 4.59 -32.88
CA ILE A 39 -20.61 5.48 -34.05
C ILE A 39 -21.42 6.76 -33.80
N ALA A 40 -22.64 6.63 -33.28
CA ALA A 40 -23.55 7.75 -33.03
C ALA A 40 -23.10 8.70 -31.89
N HIS A 41 -22.17 8.29 -31.03
CA HIS A 41 -21.68 9.14 -29.95
C HIS A 41 -20.66 10.17 -30.47
N GLU A 42 -20.95 11.47 -30.36
CA GLU A 42 -20.06 12.52 -30.91
C GLU A 42 -19.02 13.03 -29.90
N ASP A 43 -19.21 12.69 -28.62
CA ASP A 43 -18.33 13.06 -27.52
C ASP A 43 -17.09 12.16 -27.42
N VAL A 44 -16.29 12.38 -26.37
CA VAL A 44 -15.05 11.64 -26.08
C VAL A 44 -15.30 10.12 -26.06
N LYS A 45 -14.69 9.40 -27.01
CA LYS A 45 -14.84 7.96 -27.16
C LYS A 45 -13.60 7.26 -27.71
N PHE A 46 -13.44 5.98 -27.38
CA PHE A 46 -12.42 5.13 -28.00
C PHE A 46 -12.86 3.67 -28.03
N SER A 47 -12.24 2.89 -28.92
CA SER A 47 -12.48 1.45 -29.05
C SER A 47 -11.33 0.66 -28.40
N TYR A 48 -11.69 -0.42 -27.70
CA TYR A 48 -10.76 -1.39 -27.12
C TYR A 48 -11.11 -2.80 -27.62
N GLY A 49 -10.24 -3.38 -28.45
CA GLY A 49 -10.50 -4.66 -29.10
C GLY A 49 -9.40 -5.13 -30.05
N ARG A 50 -9.66 -6.18 -30.83
CA ARG A 50 -8.64 -6.80 -31.69
C ARG A 50 -8.40 -6.03 -32.99
N LYS A 51 -9.39 -5.27 -33.47
CA LYS A 51 -9.35 -4.55 -34.74
C LYS A 51 -9.96 -3.16 -34.58
N ARG A 52 -9.38 -2.19 -35.29
CA ARG A 52 -9.89 -0.82 -35.44
C ARG A 52 -11.21 -0.84 -36.22
N LEU A 53 -12.14 0.04 -35.88
CA LEU A 53 -13.46 0.16 -36.54
C LEU A 53 -13.45 1.20 -37.67
N GLY A 54 -12.59 2.20 -37.61
CA GLY A 54 -12.49 3.29 -38.58
C GLY A 54 -11.35 4.24 -38.22
N ASN A 55 -11.66 5.53 -38.03
CA ASN A 55 -10.68 6.57 -37.68
C ASN A 55 -10.83 7.01 -36.21
N GLU A 56 -11.40 6.19 -35.34
CA GLU A 56 -11.51 6.46 -33.91
C GLU A 56 -10.16 6.30 -33.20
N LEU A 57 -10.07 6.80 -31.96
CA LEU A 57 -9.00 6.39 -31.06
C LEU A 57 -9.16 4.90 -30.73
N PHE A 58 -8.13 4.10 -30.97
CA PHE A 58 -8.17 2.64 -30.87
C PHE A 58 -6.99 2.09 -30.08
N VAL A 59 -7.31 1.36 -29.02
CA VAL A 59 -6.35 0.59 -28.22
C VAL A 59 -6.55 -0.89 -28.52
N GLN A 60 -5.52 -1.53 -29.06
CA GLN A 60 -5.57 -2.96 -29.34
C GLN A 60 -5.49 -3.74 -28.03
N ASN A 61 -6.34 -4.76 -27.88
CA ASN A 61 -6.32 -5.62 -26.69
C ASN A 61 -5.44 -6.86 -26.87
N VAL A 62 -4.82 -7.31 -25.78
CA VAL A 62 -4.44 -8.71 -25.60
C VAL A 62 -5.57 -9.47 -24.89
N ASP A 63 -5.54 -10.79 -24.94
CA ASP A 63 -6.68 -11.61 -24.48
C ASP A 63 -6.81 -11.67 -22.94
N LEU A 64 -5.81 -11.23 -22.18
CA LEU A 64 -5.80 -11.28 -20.71
C LEU A 64 -7.05 -10.70 -20.05
N LEU A 65 -7.59 -9.58 -20.55
CA LEU A 65 -8.79 -8.97 -19.98
C LEU A 65 -10.10 -9.68 -20.40
N LEU A 66 -10.04 -10.54 -21.42
CA LEU A 66 -11.18 -11.33 -21.93
C LEU A 66 -11.25 -12.73 -21.31
N GLU A 67 -10.13 -13.22 -20.78
CA GLU A 67 -9.95 -14.50 -20.09
C GLU A 67 -10.58 -14.53 -18.69
N GLN A 68 -10.71 -15.74 -18.15
CA GLN A 68 -11.09 -16.03 -16.76
C GLN A 68 -10.06 -16.98 -16.14
N GLY A 69 -9.83 -16.85 -14.84
CA GLY A 69 -8.85 -17.65 -14.12
C GLY A 69 -7.40 -17.32 -14.48
N LEU A 70 -6.51 -18.25 -14.17
CA LEU A 70 -5.08 -18.08 -14.37
C LEU A 70 -4.63 -18.81 -15.63
N SER A 71 -3.69 -18.20 -16.34
CA SER A 71 -3.03 -18.68 -17.54
C SER A 71 -1.54 -18.35 -17.42
N ASP A 72 -0.69 -19.19 -18.00
CA ASP A 72 0.73 -18.90 -18.07
C ASP A 72 0.98 -17.84 -19.15
N LEU A 73 1.57 -16.72 -18.74
CA LEU A 73 1.81 -15.56 -19.60
C LEU A 73 3.31 -15.41 -19.89
N ASP A 74 3.69 -15.41 -21.17
CA ASP A 74 5.04 -15.02 -21.59
C ASP A 74 5.15 -13.50 -21.70
N ILE A 75 5.62 -12.85 -20.63
CA ILE A 75 5.69 -11.39 -20.53
C ILE A 75 7.04 -10.86 -21.01
N LYS A 76 7.01 -10.22 -22.19
CA LYS A 76 8.15 -9.50 -22.76
C LYS A 76 8.09 -8.03 -22.40
N VAL A 77 8.90 -7.63 -21.41
CA VAL A 77 9.05 -6.23 -20.99
C VAL A 77 10.01 -5.51 -21.93
N GLN A 78 9.58 -4.36 -22.43
CA GLN A 78 10.29 -3.49 -23.36
C GLN A 78 10.38 -2.07 -22.80
N ASN A 79 11.38 -1.30 -23.26
CA ASN A 79 11.48 0.11 -22.93
C ASN A 79 10.42 0.90 -23.71
N TRP A 80 9.80 1.87 -23.05
CA TRP A 80 8.85 2.79 -23.66
C TRP A 80 9.17 4.22 -23.22
N GLU A 81 9.91 4.96 -24.06
CA GLU A 81 10.45 6.28 -23.72
C GLU A 81 11.24 6.25 -22.40
N ASP A 82 10.75 6.93 -21.37
CA ASP A 82 11.30 7.06 -20.02
C ASP A 82 10.82 5.98 -19.04
N THR A 83 9.98 5.04 -19.49
CA THR A 83 9.44 3.96 -18.67
C THR A 83 9.61 2.60 -19.34
N LYS A 84 8.97 1.57 -18.79
CA LYS A 84 8.87 0.23 -19.37
C LYS A 84 7.42 -0.17 -19.48
N CYS A 85 7.12 -1.04 -20.44
CA CYS A 85 5.80 -1.63 -20.60
C CYS A 85 5.92 -3.05 -21.16
N PHE A 86 4.80 -3.75 -21.24
CA PHE A 86 4.68 -5.09 -21.79
C PHE A 86 3.29 -5.29 -22.39
N PHE A 87 3.07 -6.44 -23.03
CA PHE A 87 1.92 -6.66 -23.92
C PHE A 87 1.94 -5.69 -25.11
N ALA A 88 3.04 -5.72 -25.85
CA ALA A 88 3.19 -4.97 -27.09
C ALA A 88 2.10 -5.39 -28.09
N VAL A 89 1.55 -4.41 -28.78
CA VAL A 89 0.50 -4.61 -29.79
C VAL A 89 0.98 -4.14 -31.16
N SER A 90 0.17 -4.34 -32.20
CA SER A 90 0.55 -3.94 -33.56
C SER A 90 0.54 -2.42 -33.73
N GLU A 91 1.25 -1.93 -34.74
CA GLU A 91 1.28 -0.52 -35.14
C GLU A 91 -0.11 0.05 -35.53
N ASN A 92 -1.10 -0.82 -35.72
CA ASN A 92 -2.48 -0.39 -35.96
C ASN A 92 -3.14 0.23 -34.72
N SER A 93 -2.58 0.08 -33.51
CA SER A 93 -3.07 0.70 -32.28
C SER A 93 -2.47 2.09 -32.06
N ASP A 94 -3.26 3.00 -31.48
CA ASP A 94 -2.76 4.34 -31.10
C ASP A 94 -1.86 4.32 -29.85
N LEU A 95 -1.77 3.17 -29.16
CA LEU A 95 -0.76 2.91 -28.12
C LEU A 95 0.10 1.71 -28.53
N PRO A 96 1.41 1.73 -28.25
CA PRO A 96 2.29 0.62 -28.59
C PRO A 96 2.10 -0.63 -27.70
N TYR A 97 1.37 -0.50 -26.59
CA TYR A 97 1.11 -1.57 -25.63
C TYR A 97 -0.34 -1.56 -25.17
N ASP A 98 -0.86 -2.73 -24.80
CA ASP A 98 -2.10 -2.84 -24.05
C ASP A 98 -1.85 -2.48 -22.57
N ILE A 99 -1.85 -1.17 -22.29
CA ILE A 99 -1.62 -0.65 -20.94
C ILE A 99 -2.69 -1.09 -19.94
N PHE A 100 -3.89 -1.47 -20.40
CA PHE A 100 -4.98 -1.91 -19.53
C PHE A 100 -4.74 -3.34 -19.07
N ALA A 101 -4.35 -4.24 -19.98
CA ALA A 101 -3.90 -5.58 -19.61
C ALA A 101 -2.66 -5.53 -18.71
N ALA A 102 -1.68 -4.67 -19.03
CA ALA A 102 -0.45 -4.54 -18.24
C ALA A 102 -0.74 -4.02 -16.82
N SER A 103 -1.65 -3.04 -16.71
CA SER A 103 -2.10 -2.51 -15.41
C SER A 103 -2.84 -3.57 -14.61
N PHE A 104 -3.74 -4.32 -15.24
CA PHE A 104 -4.48 -5.40 -14.58
C PHE A 104 -3.52 -6.42 -13.97
N PHE A 105 -2.53 -6.88 -14.75
CA PHE A 105 -1.53 -7.85 -14.29
C PHE A 105 -0.80 -7.39 -13.01
N LEU A 106 -0.39 -6.12 -12.94
CA LEU A 106 0.31 -5.57 -11.79
C LEU A 106 -0.61 -5.32 -10.59
N LEU A 107 -1.81 -4.78 -10.82
CA LEU A 107 -2.76 -4.41 -9.77
C LEU A 107 -3.40 -5.64 -9.12
N SER A 108 -3.73 -6.67 -9.91
CA SER A 108 -4.29 -7.92 -9.38
C SER A 108 -3.24 -8.79 -8.68
N ARG A 109 -1.95 -8.41 -8.75
CA ARG A 109 -0.81 -9.21 -8.30
C ARG A 109 -0.80 -10.59 -8.94
N TYR A 110 -1.12 -10.65 -10.23
CA TYR A 110 -1.27 -11.90 -11.00
C TYR A 110 -0.11 -12.88 -10.79
N GLU A 111 1.14 -12.38 -10.76
CA GLU A 111 2.36 -13.16 -10.51
C GLU A 111 2.37 -13.92 -9.16
N GLU A 112 1.65 -13.43 -8.15
CA GLU A 112 1.59 -14.05 -6.81
C GLU A 112 0.55 -15.18 -6.73
N TYR A 113 -0.31 -15.32 -7.73
CA TYR A 113 -1.21 -16.46 -7.86
C TYR A 113 -0.56 -17.65 -8.56
N LEU A 114 0.48 -17.40 -9.36
CA LEU A 114 1.27 -18.44 -10.02
C LEU A 114 2.25 -19.08 -9.02
N PRO A 115 2.71 -20.31 -9.27
CA PRO A 115 3.75 -20.94 -8.45
C PRO A 115 5.00 -20.06 -8.35
N HIS A 116 5.41 -19.75 -7.11
CA HIS A 116 6.55 -18.88 -6.84
C HIS A 116 7.29 -19.32 -5.58
N VAL A 117 8.57 -18.94 -5.48
CA VAL A 117 9.38 -19.16 -4.29
C VAL A 117 9.06 -18.08 -3.26
N LYS A 118 8.73 -18.50 -2.04
CA LYS A 118 8.53 -17.62 -0.90
C LYS A 118 9.82 -17.51 -0.09
N ASP A 119 9.98 -16.40 0.59
CA ASP A 119 11.07 -16.26 1.57
C ASP A 119 10.74 -16.94 2.92
N ASP A 120 11.68 -16.85 3.86
CA ASP A 120 11.57 -17.45 5.20
C ASP A 120 10.36 -16.97 6.02
N PHE A 121 9.76 -15.83 5.63
CA PHE A 121 8.58 -15.26 6.28
C PHE A 121 7.28 -15.56 5.51
N GLY A 122 7.36 -16.36 4.44
CA GLY A 122 6.25 -16.72 3.58
C GLY A 122 5.80 -15.60 2.65
N ARG A 123 6.67 -14.61 2.38
CA ARG A 123 6.37 -13.46 1.51
C ARG A 123 6.77 -13.78 0.08
N PHE A 124 6.13 -13.11 -0.89
CA PHE A 124 6.63 -12.99 -2.25
C PHE A 124 7.75 -11.93 -2.25
N PRO A 125 9.02 -12.32 -2.42
CA PRO A 125 10.14 -11.38 -2.31
C PRO A 125 10.22 -10.50 -3.56
N SER A 126 10.70 -9.27 -3.40
CA SER A 126 10.82 -8.33 -4.52
C SER A 126 11.67 -8.89 -5.65
N SER A 127 12.70 -9.69 -5.36
CA SER A 127 13.59 -10.31 -6.35
C SER A 127 12.86 -11.22 -7.33
N GLU A 128 11.73 -11.81 -6.92
CA GLU A 128 10.90 -12.65 -7.78
C GLU A 128 9.96 -11.84 -8.68
N SER A 129 9.71 -10.57 -8.34
CA SER A 129 8.79 -9.73 -9.09
C SER A 129 9.28 -9.40 -10.50
N LEU A 130 8.36 -9.34 -11.45
CA LEU A 130 8.64 -8.86 -12.81
C LEU A 130 9.30 -7.47 -12.78
N ALA A 131 8.80 -6.60 -11.91
CA ALA A 131 9.28 -5.22 -11.74
C ALA A 131 10.73 -5.14 -11.31
N TYR A 132 11.17 -6.00 -10.38
CA TYR A 132 12.56 -6.07 -9.97
C TYR A 132 13.43 -6.69 -11.07
N LYS A 133 13.04 -7.86 -11.58
CA LYS A 133 13.80 -8.61 -12.61
C LYS A 133 14.05 -7.79 -13.86
N LYS A 134 13.11 -6.90 -14.21
CA LYS A 134 13.20 -6.03 -15.39
C LYS A 134 13.54 -4.58 -15.05
N GLY A 135 13.84 -4.26 -13.79
CA GLY A 135 14.39 -2.96 -13.39
C GLY A 135 13.44 -1.77 -13.53
N PHE A 136 12.14 -1.96 -13.28
CA PHE A 136 11.15 -0.87 -13.22
C PHE A 136 10.46 -0.74 -11.86
N LEU A 137 10.92 -1.48 -10.84
CA LEU A 137 10.35 -1.44 -9.48
C LEU A 137 10.30 -0.03 -8.86
N LYS A 138 11.22 0.87 -9.25
CA LYS A 138 11.28 2.25 -8.74
C LYS A 138 10.42 3.24 -9.52
N GLN A 139 9.59 2.79 -10.45
CA GLN A 139 8.68 3.64 -11.24
C GLN A 139 7.21 3.28 -10.95
N PRO A 140 6.33 4.28 -10.76
CA PRO A 140 4.89 4.06 -10.69
C PRO A 140 4.33 3.83 -12.10
N VAL A 141 4.75 2.74 -12.75
CA VAL A 141 4.51 2.48 -14.18
C VAL A 141 3.02 2.55 -14.56
N VAL A 142 2.11 2.09 -13.70
CA VAL A 142 0.65 2.16 -13.96
C VAL A 142 0.18 3.61 -14.02
N ASP A 143 0.63 4.46 -13.08
CA ASP A 143 0.31 5.89 -13.09
C ASP A 143 0.94 6.59 -14.32
N ILE A 144 2.17 6.23 -14.69
CA ILE A 144 2.85 6.75 -15.88
C ILE A 144 2.08 6.38 -17.14
N TRP A 145 1.67 5.12 -17.30
CA TRP A 145 0.90 4.67 -18.46
C TRP A 145 -0.45 5.38 -18.55
N ALA A 146 -1.13 5.58 -17.43
CA ALA A 146 -2.35 6.37 -17.37
C ALA A 146 -2.12 7.82 -17.84
N TYR A 147 -1.02 8.46 -17.44
CA TYR A 147 -0.68 9.82 -17.88
C TYR A 147 -0.27 9.88 -19.36
N LYS A 148 0.39 8.86 -19.89
CA LYS A 148 0.63 8.75 -21.34
C LYS A 148 -0.70 8.61 -22.11
N PHE A 149 -1.66 7.84 -21.59
CA PHE A 149 -3.00 7.75 -22.15
C PHE A 149 -3.78 9.07 -22.02
N LYS A 150 -3.62 9.80 -20.90
CA LYS A 150 -4.17 11.16 -20.71
C LYS A 150 -3.73 12.11 -21.82
N ARG A 151 -2.43 12.09 -22.16
CA ARG A 151 -1.87 12.90 -23.26
C ARG A 151 -2.52 12.54 -24.59
N LEU A 152 -2.58 11.25 -24.91
CA LEU A 152 -3.23 10.77 -26.14
C LEU A 152 -4.72 11.18 -26.23
N LEU A 153 -5.46 11.08 -25.13
CA LEU A 153 -6.85 11.55 -25.06
C LEU A 153 -6.95 13.05 -25.28
N LYS A 154 -6.06 13.85 -24.69
CA LYS A 154 -6.06 15.31 -24.84
C LYS A 154 -5.69 15.74 -26.26
N ASP A 155 -4.75 15.05 -26.89
CA ASP A 155 -4.35 15.31 -28.28
C ASP A 155 -5.51 15.03 -29.24
N ARG A 156 -6.29 13.97 -28.97
CA ARG A 156 -7.45 13.60 -29.80
C ARG A 156 -8.71 14.41 -29.50
N PHE A 157 -8.92 14.78 -28.24
CA PHE A 157 -10.09 15.49 -27.73
C PHE A 157 -9.65 16.73 -26.94
N PRO A 158 -9.31 17.85 -27.60
CA PRO A 158 -8.69 19.01 -26.95
C PRO A 158 -9.51 19.62 -25.80
N ASN A 159 -10.84 19.46 -25.83
CA ASN A 159 -11.77 19.99 -24.84
C ASN A 159 -12.05 19.02 -23.68
N ILE A 160 -11.40 17.86 -23.62
CA ILE A 160 -11.59 16.91 -22.51
C ILE A 160 -11.07 17.52 -21.20
N GLU A 161 -11.93 17.52 -20.19
CA GLU A 161 -11.57 17.94 -18.84
C GLU A 161 -11.16 16.74 -17.99
N PHE A 162 -10.10 16.91 -17.20
CA PHE A 162 -9.65 15.92 -16.24
C PHE A 162 -9.71 16.50 -14.84
N ARG A 163 -10.09 15.69 -13.85
CA ARG A 163 -10.00 16.11 -12.45
C ARG A 163 -8.54 16.30 -12.06
N THR A 164 -8.22 17.45 -11.45
CA THR A 164 -6.88 17.70 -10.92
C THR A 164 -6.62 16.84 -9.69
N ARG A 165 -5.49 16.15 -9.70
CA ARG A 165 -4.92 15.46 -8.54
C ARG A 165 -3.68 16.24 -8.10
N ASN A 166 -3.33 16.09 -6.83
CA ASN A 166 -2.08 16.63 -6.29
C ASN A 166 -1.31 15.48 -5.65
N TYR A 167 0.01 15.51 -5.79
CA TYR A 167 0.92 14.67 -5.02
C TYR A 167 0.60 14.70 -3.52
N GLN A 168 0.71 13.56 -2.84
CA GLN A 168 0.46 13.44 -1.41
C GLN A 168 1.48 12.54 -0.73
N THR A 169 1.70 12.78 0.56
CA THR A 169 2.50 11.94 1.45
C THR A 169 1.62 11.40 2.57
N VAL A 170 1.82 10.13 2.92
CA VAL A 170 1.14 9.48 4.05
C VAL A 170 2.14 8.63 4.81
N ASN A 171 2.26 8.86 6.12
CA ASN A 171 3.18 8.14 6.99
C ASN A 171 2.39 7.16 7.87
N ILE A 172 2.69 5.87 7.76
CA ILE A 172 2.02 4.81 8.50
C ILE A 172 2.92 4.44 9.68
N ILE A 173 2.42 4.59 10.90
CA ILE A 173 3.13 4.22 12.13
C ILE A 173 2.63 2.86 12.60
N SER A 174 3.41 1.81 12.34
CA SER A 174 3.15 0.45 12.82
C SER A 174 3.60 0.32 14.28
N VAL A 175 2.63 0.27 15.20
CA VAL A 175 2.85 0.26 16.65
C VAL A 175 2.76 -1.18 17.17
N SER A 176 3.91 -1.83 17.38
CA SER A 176 3.93 -3.18 17.98
C SER A 176 3.74 -3.13 19.50
N HIS A 177 4.37 -2.18 20.17
CA HIS A 177 4.28 -2.00 21.62
C HIS A 177 4.24 -0.53 21.99
N VAL A 178 3.28 -0.15 22.84
CA VAL A 178 3.17 1.22 23.37
C VAL A 178 4.12 1.46 24.56
N PHE A 179 4.43 0.40 25.31
CA PHE A 179 5.34 0.49 26.45
C PHE A 179 6.45 -0.57 26.36
N ASN A 180 7.69 -0.12 26.52
CA ASN A 180 8.84 -1.00 26.63
C ASN A 180 9.00 -1.57 28.05
N PHE A 181 8.69 -0.78 29.09
CA PHE A 181 8.86 -1.18 30.49
C PHE A 181 7.56 -1.04 31.31
N LYS A 182 6.82 0.04 31.11
CA LYS A 182 5.62 0.34 31.92
C LYS A 182 4.55 -0.73 31.71
N ASN A 183 3.80 -1.02 32.78
CA ASN A 183 2.65 -1.94 32.76
C ASN A 183 2.96 -3.39 32.30
N LYS A 184 4.24 -3.78 32.25
CA LYS A 184 4.64 -5.18 32.11
C LYS A 184 4.58 -5.85 33.49
N GLY A 185 4.02 -7.07 33.55
CA GLY A 185 3.90 -7.82 34.81
C GLY A 185 5.26 -8.08 35.46
N PHE A 186 5.27 -8.28 36.79
CA PHE A 186 6.49 -8.40 37.61
C PHE A 186 7.51 -9.40 37.03
N LEU A 187 7.06 -10.62 36.70
CA LEU A 187 7.94 -11.66 36.12
C LEU A 187 8.60 -11.23 34.81
N ARG A 188 7.89 -10.51 33.93
CA ARG A 188 8.44 -9.98 32.67
C ARG A 188 9.46 -8.87 32.91
N SER A 189 9.24 -8.06 33.94
CA SER A 189 10.18 -7.02 34.34
C SER A 189 11.45 -7.63 34.93
N LEU A 190 11.32 -8.63 35.80
CA LEU A 190 12.46 -9.33 36.42
C LEU A 190 13.30 -10.08 35.37
N THR A 191 12.67 -10.92 34.55
CA THR A 191 13.36 -11.64 33.45
C THR A 191 14.00 -10.68 32.46
N GLY A 192 13.33 -9.58 32.13
CA GLY A 192 13.89 -8.52 31.29
C GLY A 192 15.12 -7.86 31.92
N THR A 193 15.13 -7.61 33.22
CA THR A 193 16.30 -7.09 33.94
C THR A 193 17.46 -8.07 33.94
N VAL A 194 17.21 -9.36 34.23
CA VAL A 194 18.25 -10.40 34.22
C VAL A 194 18.86 -10.51 32.82
N LEU A 195 18.03 -10.56 31.77
CA LEU A 195 18.51 -10.60 30.38
C LEU A 195 19.30 -9.34 30.00
N ASP A 196 18.82 -8.15 30.38
CA ASP A 196 19.54 -6.91 30.09
C ASP A 196 20.89 -6.86 30.84
N LEU A 197 20.99 -7.39 32.06
CA LEU A 197 22.24 -7.51 32.83
C LEU A 197 23.21 -8.51 32.21
N VAL A 198 22.74 -9.71 31.84
CA VAL A 198 23.57 -10.74 31.19
C VAL A 198 24.12 -10.23 29.85
N ASN A 199 23.35 -9.44 29.12
CA ASN A 199 23.78 -8.80 27.88
C ASN A 199 24.52 -7.46 28.08
N LEU A 200 24.90 -7.12 29.32
CA LEU A 200 25.62 -5.91 29.69
C LEU A 200 24.95 -4.58 29.27
N LYS A 201 23.62 -4.58 29.11
CA LYS A 201 22.80 -3.41 28.72
C LYS A 201 22.40 -2.57 29.94
N PHE A 202 23.38 -2.15 30.74
CA PHE A 202 23.15 -1.41 32.00
C PHE A 202 22.29 -0.14 31.85
N SER A 203 22.42 0.57 30.72
CA SER A 203 21.59 1.74 30.44
C SER A 203 20.09 1.40 30.42
N ARG A 204 19.70 0.27 29.80
CA ARG A 204 18.31 -0.20 29.76
C ARG A 204 17.79 -0.60 31.13
N VAL A 205 18.63 -1.19 31.97
CA VAL A 205 18.29 -1.53 33.36
C VAL A 205 17.99 -0.26 34.14
N ARG A 206 18.85 0.75 34.06
CA ARG A 206 18.64 2.06 34.69
C ARG A 206 17.34 2.73 34.19
N ASP A 207 17.12 2.75 32.88
CA ASP A 207 15.91 3.32 32.28
C ASP A 207 14.66 2.60 32.75
N ARG A 208 14.68 1.26 32.82
CA ARG A 208 13.58 0.45 33.34
C ARG A 208 13.19 0.89 34.74
N PHE A 209 14.14 1.03 35.66
CA PHE A 209 13.85 1.49 37.01
C PHE A 209 13.33 2.93 37.04
N LYS A 210 13.94 3.86 36.28
CA LYS A 210 13.45 5.24 36.18
C LYS A 210 12.00 5.31 35.67
N VAL A 211 11.66 4.50 34.66
CA VAL A 211 10.29 4.43 34.11
C VAL A 211 9.30 3.83 35.11
N LEU A 212 9.69 2.76 35.80
CA LEU A 212 8.84 2.12 36.82
C LEU A 212 8.61 3.04 38.03
N LEU A 213 9.62 3.84 38.41
CA LEU A 213 9.52 4.88 39.44
C LEU A 213 8.87 6.18 38.95
N LYS A 214 8.40 6.23 37.69
CA LYS A 214 7.79 7.42 37.05
C LYS A 214 8.72 8.65 36.97
N LEU A 215 10.04 8.45 37.08
CA LEU A 215 11.06 9.49 36.90
C LEU A 215 11.39 9.76 35.43
N LYS A 216 10.90 8.92 34.51
CA LYS A 216 11.13 9.03 33.06
C LYS A 216 9.90 8.52 32.29
N LYS A 217 9.62 9.13 31.13
CA LYS A 217 8.63 8.61 30.15
C LYS A 217 9.10 7.26 29.60
N ASP A 218 8.16 6.37 29.27
CA ASP A 218 8.51 5.12 28.62
C ASP A 218 9.08 5.40 27.20
N PRO A 219 10.23 4.82 26.81
CA PRO A 219 10.89 5.10 25.54
C PRO A 219 10.05 4.86 24.29
N TYR A 220 9.04 3.99 24.36
CA TYR A 220 8.17 3.67 23.22
C TYR A 220 6.87 4.49 23.20
N ASN A 221 6.64 5.29 24.25
CA ASN A 221 5.53 6.23 24.31
C ASN A 221 5.91 7.54 23.59
N ILE A 222 5.95 7.48 22.26
CA ILE A 222 6.42 8.56 21.36
C ILE A 222 5.28 9.40 20.74
N PHE A 223 4.05 9.21 21.24
CA PHE A 223 2.84 9.71 20.58
C PHE A 223 2.67 11.21 20.71
N ASP A 224 3.07 11.82 21.84
CA ASP A 224 2.99 13.27 22.01
C ASP A 224 3.88 13.99 21.00
N GLU A 225 5.08 13.46 20.79
CA GLU A 225 6.09 14.00 19.89
C GLU A 225 5.62 13.90 18.43
N LEU A 226 5.02 12.76 18.03
CA LEU A 226 4.45 12.62 16.69
C LEU A 226 3.17 13.45 16.50
N ILE A 227 2.32 13.60 17.51
CA ILE A 227 1.14 14.46 17.43
C ILE A 227 1.56 15.93 17.30
N TYR A 228 2.60 16.36 18.04
CA TYR A 228 3.19 17.67 17.86
C TYR A 228 3.66 17.87 16.41
N PHE A 229 4.38 16.89 15.86
CA PHE A 229 4.84 16.92 14.47
C PHE A 229 3.67 17.01 13.46
N ILE A 230 2.57 16.29 13.70
CA ILE A 230 1.34 16.36 12.88
C ILE A 230 0.74 17.77 12.94
N LYS A 231 0.62 18.36 14.13
CA LYS A 231 0.04 19.69 14.32
C LYS A 231 0.89 20.79 13.67
N GLU A 232 2.19 20.73 13.89
CA GLU A 232 3.15 21.71 13.39
C GLU A 232 3.21 21.72 11.86
N TYR A 233 3.36 20.53 11.27
CA TYR A 233 3.63 20.41 9.83
C TYR A 233 2.41 19.96 9.01
N LYS A 234 1.25 19.77 9.64
CA LYS A 234 -0.01 19.33 9.01
C LYS A 234 0.14 18.05 8.17
N THR A 235 0.98 17.13 8.63
CA THR A 235 1.29 15.89 7.92
C THR A 235 0.20 14.84 8.10
N LYS A 236 -0.04 14.03 7.07
CA LYS A 236 -0.96 12.89 7.17
C LYS A 236 -0.22 11.70 7.77
N MET A 237 -0.73 11.23 8.91
CA MET A 237 -0.26 9.99 9.53
C MET A 237 -1.43 9.04 9.78
N VAL A 238 -1.13 7.74 9.82
CA VAL A 238 -2.06 6.68 10.21
C VAL A 238 -1.38 5.77 11.22
N PHE A 239 -1.98 5.56 12.39
CA PHE A 239 -1.39 4.75 13.47
C PHE A 239 -2.06 3.38 13.55
N MET A 240 -1.28 2.31 13.40
CA MET A 240 -1.77 0.94 13.47
C MET A 240 -1.35 0.29 14.79
N PHE A 241 -2.30 0.01 15.68
CA PHE A 241 -2.04 -0.51 17.02
C PHE A 241 -2.26 -2.01 17.12
N GLN A 242 -1.35 -2.71 17.80
CA GLN A 242 -1.47 -4.15 18.01
C GLN A 242 -2.30 -4.51 19.25
N LEU A 243 -3.43 -5.20 19.03
CA LEU A 243 -4.37 -5.61 20.08
C LEU A 243 -4.46 -7.13 20.29
N SER A 244 -3.50 -7.87 19.75
CA SER A 244 -3.42 -9.32 19.86
C SER A 244 -3.10 -9.80 21.28
N ASP A 245 -3.43 -11.07 21.54
CA ASP A 245 -3.05 -11.71 22.81
C ASP A 245 -1.54 -11.95 22.88
N TYR A 246 -1.00 -11.95 24.10
CA TYR A 246 0.42 -12.18 24.32
C TYR A 246 0.81 -13.60 23.90
N ASN A 247 1.82 -13.73 23.04
CA ASN A 247 2.40 -15.00 22.62
C ASN A 247 3.91 -14.85 22.29
N SER A 248 4.51 -15.88 21.69
CA SER A 248 5.94 -15.89 21.33
C SER A 248 6.32 -14.81 20.30
N TYR A 249 5.39 -14.47 19.40
CA TYR A 249 5.55 -13.47 18.35
C TYR A 249 5.08 -12.08 18.81
N ASP A 250 3.97 -12.03 19.55
CA ASP A 250 3.28 -10.83 19.96
C ASP A 250 3.49 -10.51 21.44
N LYS A 251 4.35 -9.54 21.71
CA LYS A 251 4.83 -9.24 23.08
C LYS A 251 4.20 -8.02 23.73
N ASN A 252 3.10 -7.48 23.19
CA ASN A 252 2.49 -6.25 23.71
C ASN A 252 1.89 -6.46 25.12
N ILE A 253 1.48 -5.37 25.76
CA ILE A 253 0.66 -5.45 26.98
C ILE A 253 -0.79 -5.79 26.61
N ASN A 254 -1.53 -6.30 27.59
CA ASN A 254 -2.95 -6.63 27.39
C ASN A 254 -3.75 -5.36 27.02
N TYR A 255 -4.63 -5.48 26.02
CA TYR A 255 -5.46 -4.41 25.49
C TYR A 255 -6.45 -3.83 26.52
N ASN A 256 -6.88 -4.60 27.53
CA ASN A 256 -7.78 -4.14 28.61
C ASN A 256 -7.12 -3.15 29.58
N ARG A 257 -5.81 -2.87 29.44
CA ARG A 257 -5.15 -1.87 30.29
C ARG A 257 -5.63 -0.49 29.89
N GLN A 258 -6.26 0.21 30.83
CA GLN A 258 -6.84 1.54 30.63
C GLN A 258 -5.83 2.55 30.03
N ASN A 259 -4.57 2.53 30.50
CA ASN A 259 -3.49 3.35 29.96
C ASN A 259 -3.21 3.10 28.47
N TYR A 260 -3.42 1.88 27.97
CA TYR A 260 -3.25 1.58 26.55
C TYR A 260 -4.42 2.13 25.74
N SER A 261 -5.66 1.82 26.15
CA SER A 261 -6.85 2.35 25.48
C SER A 261 -6.87 3.88 25.45
N SER A 262 -6.40 4.55 26.51
CA SER A 262 -6.30 6.02 26.56
C SER A 262 -5.34 6.58 25.52
N ILE A 263 -4.21 5.91 25.25
CA ILE A 263 -3.26 6.34 24.22
C ILE A 263 -3.87 6.19 22.82
N ILE A 264 -4.55 5.08 22.56
CA ILE A 264 -5.20 4.86 21.27
C ILE A 264 -6.28 5.93 21.04
N LYS A 265 -7.13 6.20 22.04
CA LYS A 265 -8.15 7.26 21.99
C LYS A 265 -7.54 8.64 21.76
N TYR A 266 -6.51 8.99 22.52
CA TYR A 266 -5.80 10.26 22.37
C TYR A 266 -5.20 10.44 20.98
N VAL A 267 -4.60 9.39 20.40
CA VAL A 267 -4.06 9.45 19.03
C VAL A 267 -5.19 9.57 18.00
N ALA A 268 -6.33 8.91 18.23
CA ALA A 268 -7.50 8.98 17.36
C ALA A 268 -8.13 10.38 17.30
N ASP A 269 -7.95 11.22 18.32
CA ASP A 269 -8.41 12.62 18.32
C ASP A 269 -7.67 13.50 17.29
N TYR A 270 -6.49 13.08 16.82
CA TYR A 270 -5.63 13.87 15.92
C TYR A 270 -5.31 13.19 14.59
N SER A 271 -5.54 11.88 14.48
CA SER A 271 -5.05 11.08 13.36
C SER A 271 -5.90 9.83 13.15
N GLN A 272 -5.85 9.29 11.94
CA GLN A 272 -6.52 8.02 11.66
C GLN A 272 -5.81 6.90 12.43
N VAL A 273 -6.60 6.01 13.01
CA VAL A 273 -6.12 4.83 13.71
C VAL A 273 -6.63 3.55 13.04
N GLY A 274 -5.90 2.47 13.24
CA GLY A 274 -6.24 1.16 12.73
C GLY A 274 -5.59 0.04 13.53
N LEU A 275 -5.80 -1.18 13.06
CA LEU A 275 -5.31 -2.39 13.71
C LEU A 275 -4.03 -2.87 13.02
N ARG A 276 -2.95 -2.98 13.80
CA ARG A 276 -1.78 -3.75 13.40
C ARG A 276 -2.05 -5.20 13.78
N LEU A 277 -2.27 -6.05 12.77
CA LEU A 277 -2.71 -7.42 13.00
C LEU A 277 -1.73 -8.21 13.86
N GLY A 278 -2.26 -9.02 14.78
CA GLY A 278 -1.50 -10.06 15.45
C GLY A 278 -0.99 -11.12 14.50
N TYR A 279 0.01 -11.89 14.94
CA TYR A 279 0.62 -12.95 14.12
C TYR A 279 -0.42 -13.96 13.61
N PHE A 280 -1.33 -14.39 14.48
CA PHE A 280 -2.37 -15.38 14.15
C PHE A 280 -3.58 -14.77 13.43
N ALA A 281 -3.86 -13.47 13.61
CA ALA A 281 -4.96 -12.79 12.90
C ALA A 281 -4.77 -12.76 11.38
N VAL A 282 -3.54 -12.91 10.89
CA VAL A 282 -3.25 -13.04 9.46
C VAL A 282 -3.68 -14.41 8.92
N LEU A 283 -3.59 -15.44 9.75
CA LEU A 283 -3.80 -16.84 9.36
C LEU A 283 -5.24 -17.31 9.61
N GLU A 284 -5.86 -16.78 10.66
CA GLU A 284 -7.13 -17.26 11.21
C GLU A 284 -8.15 -16.11 11.29
N GLU A 285 -9.24 -16.23 10.53
CA GLU A 285 -10.34 -15.25 10.49
C GLU A 285 -10.94 -15.02 11.89
N ASP A 286 -11.13 -16.08 12.68
CA ASP A 286 -11.68 -15.99 14.03
C ASP A 286 -10.81 -15.15 14.97
N VAL A 287 -9.49 -15.20 14.82
CA VAL A 287 -8.56 -14.36 15.60
C VAL A 287 -8.71 -12.90 15.16
N LEU A 288 -8.74 -12.64 13.85
CA LEU A 288 -8.94 -11.31 13.30
C LEU A 288 -10.27 -10.70 13.75
N LYS A 289 -11.35 -11.49 13.77
CA LYS A 289 -12.67 -11.09 14.27
C LYS A 289 -12.64 -10.67 15.74
N ARG A 290 -11.86 -11.38 16.57
CA ARG A 290 -11.65 -10.98 17.98
C ARG A 290 -10.87 -9.68 18.09
N GLU A 291 -9.79 -9.52 17.32
CA GLU A 291 -9.00 -8.29 17.32
C GLU A 291 -9.78 -7.07 16.80
N LYS A 292 -10.60 -7.26 15.76
CA LYS A 292 -11.56 -6.25 15.26
C LYS A 292 -12.50 -5.79 16.36
N LYS A 293 -13.19 -6.72 17.04
CA LYS A 293 -14.08 -6.38 18.16
C LYS A 293 -13.37 -5.62 19.28
N ARG A 294 -12.12 -5.98 19.60
CA ARG A 294 -11.32 -5.25 20.62
C ARG A 294 -11.07 -3.81 20.18
N PHE A 295 -10.69 -3.59 18.93
CA PHE A 295 -10.48 -2.26 18.39
C PHE A 295 -11.77 -1.42 18.45
N GLU A 296 -12.88 -2.00 17.97
CA GLU A 296 -14.18 -1.33 17.91
C GLU A 296 -14.71 -0.98 19.31
N ASN A 297 -14.47 -1.84 20.31
CA ASN A 297 -14.80 -1.55 21.71
C ASN A 297 -13.95 -0.43 22.31
N ILE A 298 -12.70 -0.25 21.85
CA ILE A 298 -11.82 0.83 22.32
C ILE A 298 -12.20 2.15 21.66
N ILE A 299 -12.42 2.18 20.35
CA ILE A 299 -12.69 3.42 19.60
C ILE A 299 -14.18 3.79 19.57
N HIS A 300 -15.07 2.86 19.90
CA HIS A 300 -16.53 3.01 19.78
C HIS A 300 -16.97 3.35 18.34
N GLY A 301 -16.34 2.69 17.36
CA GLY A 301 -16.62 2.85 15.94
C GLY A 301 -16.03 1.70 15.11
N PRO A 302 -16.48 1.53 13.85
CA PRO A 302 -16.08 0.40 13.02
C PRO A 302 -14.59 0.43 12.68
N LEU A 303 -13.93 -0.73 12.66
CA LEU A 303 -12.53 -0.83 12.23
C LEU A 303 -12.40 -0.51 10.74
N GLN A 304 -11.68 0.58 10.41
CA GLN A 304 -11.53 1.05 9.03
C GLN A 304 -10.21 0.61 8.36
N ASN A 305 -9.13 0.48 9.13
CA ASN A 305 -7.78 0.36 8.57
C ASN A 305 -6.99 -0.78 9.23
N VAL A 306 -6.26 -1.55 8.42
CA VAL A 306 -5.36 -2.59 8.91
C VAL A 306 -3.96 -2.51 8.29
N ILE A 307 -2.99 -3.08 8.99
CA ILE A 307 -1.71 -3.48 8.41
C ILE A 307 -1.30 -4.86 8.93
N ASN A 308 -0.97 -5.76 8.01
CA ASN A 308 -0.32 -7.03 8.25
C ASN A 308 1.19 -6.79 8.41
N PRO A 309 1.75 -6.94 9.62
CA PRO A 309 3.17 -6.68 9.87
C PRO A 309 4.12 -7.75 9.31
N LYS A 310 3.59 -8.88 8.83
CA LYS A 310 4.37 -9.92 8.16
C LYS A 310 4.52 -9.63 6.66
N TYR A 311 3.69 -8.78 6.07
CA TYR A 311 3.71 -8.42 4.65
C TYR A 311 3.60 -9.62 3.67
N ASN A 312 3.19 -10.79 4.18
CA ASN A 312 2.82 -11.94 3.39
C ASN A 312 1.33 -11.82 3.05
N LEU A 313 1.03 -11.28 1.87
CA LEU A 313 -0.36 -10.91 1.51
C LEU A 313 -1.34 -12.08 1.52
N MET A 314 -0.85 -13.31 1.34
CA MET A 314 -1.66 -14.54 1.36
C MET A 314 -2.91 -14.43 0.48
N LEU A 315 -2.71 -13.99 -0.77
CA LEU A 315 -3.79 -13.81 -1.72
C LEU A 315 -4.35 -15.17 -2.19
N PRO A 316 -5.69 -15.29 -2.39
CA PRO A 316 -6.70 -14.32 -1.98
C PRO A 316 -7.13 -14.46 -0.50
N LEU A 317 -6.70 -15.52 0.19
CA LEU A 317 -7.20 -15.93 1.51
C LEU A 317 -7.31 -14.79 2.55
N HIS A 318 -6.21 -14.11 2.86
CA HIS A 318 -6.22 -13.08 3.92
C HIS A 318 -7.06 -11.87 3.53
N TYR A 319 -7.05 -11.47 2.25
CA TYR A 319 -7.90 -10.39 1.76
C TYR A 319 -9.39 -10.79 1.70
N GLY A 320 -9.68 -12.08 1.54
CA GLY A 320 -11.00 -12.65 1.77
C GLY A 320 -11.51 -12.36 3.18
N TYR A 321 -10.70 -12.67 4.22
CA TYR A 321 -11.07 -12.38 5.61
C TYR A 321 -11.34 -10.89 5.87
N LEU A 322 -10.55 -9.99 5.26
CA LEU A 322 -10.77 -8.55 5.38
C LEU A 322 -12.12 -8.12 4.78
N ASN A 323 -12.49 -8.69 3.62
CA ASN A 323 -13.77 -8.42 2.98
C ASN A 323 -14.95 -9.00 3.78
N GLU A 324 -14.86 -10.24 4.25
CA GLU A 324 -15.90 -10.90 5.05
C GLU A 324 -16.18 -10.16 6.37
N LEU A 325 -15.13 -9.59 6.96
CA LEU A 325 -15.23 -8.77 8.17
C LEU A 325 -15.46 -7.29 7.88
N GLU A 326 -15.75 -6.90 6.63
CA GLU A 326 -16.04 -5.53 6.22
C GLU A 326 -14.98 -4.51 6.69
N ILE A 327 -13.71 -4.88 6.56
CA ILE A 327 -12.56 -4.00 6.85
C ILE A 327 -12.13 -3.36 5.52
N PRO A 328 -12.41 -2.07 5.29
CA PRO A 328 -12.34 -1.49 3.96
C PRO A 328 -10.94 -1.10 3.48
N ASN A 329 -9.93 -0.99 4.35
CA ASN A 329 -8.61 -0.49 3.96
C ASN A 329 -7.44 -1.37 4.46
N ASP A 330 -6.61 -1.83 3.52
CA ASP A 330 -5.34 -2.51 3.80
C ASP A 330 -4.14 -1.65 3.40
N PHE A 331 -3.14 -1.57 4.28
CA PHE A 331 -1.88 -0.84 4.09
C PHE A 331 -0.67 -1.77 3.98
N SER A 332 -0.88 -3.05 3.63
CA SER A 332 0.15 -4.10 3.71
C SER A 332 0.87 -4.35 2.39
N MET A 333 0.37 -3.82 1.27
CA MET A 333 0.94 -4.10 -0.04
C MET A 333 2.19 -3.25 -0.33
N GLY A 334 3.35 -3.86 -0.10
CA GLY A 334 4.66 -3.32 -0.47
C GLY A 334 5.76 -4.36 -0.21
N PHE A 335 7.02 -3.98 -0.39
CA PHE A 335 8.17 -4.82 -0.10
C PHE A 335 8.90 -4.29 1.14
N PRO A 336 8.92 -4.99 2.28
CA PRO A 336 9.70 -4.55 3.45
C PRO A 336 11.22 -4.61 3.22
N GLU A 337 11.67 -5.39 2.24
CA GLU A 337 13.07 -5.63 1.88
C GLU A 337 13.56 -4.85 0.65
N SER A 338 12.72 -4.03 0.02
CA SER A 338 13.09 -3.22 -1.14
C SER A 338 12.28 -1.93 -1.25
N ILE A 339 12.88 -0.87 -1.79
CA ILE A 339 12.20 0.42 -2.02
C ILE A 339 11.58 0.40 -3.43
N GLY A 340 10.27 0.61 -3.53
CA GLY A 340 9.57 0.74 -4.82
C GLY A 340 8.11 0.30 -4.81
N PHE A 341 7.53 0.20 -6.01
CA PHE A 341 6.10 0.01 -6.25
C PHE A 341 5.76 -1.46 -6.51
N ARG A 342 5.33 -2.18 -5.47
CA ARG A 342 4.93 -3.60 -5.59
C ARG A 342 3.85 -3.81 -6.64
N ALA A 343 2.79 -2.99 -6.65
CA ALA A 343 1.71 -3.04 -7.64
C ALA A 343 1.93 -2.11 -8.86
N GLY A 344 3.14 -1.58 -9.03
CA GLY A 344 3.44 -0.61 -10.10
C GLY A 344 2.72 0.73 -9.97
N THR A 345 2.10 1.03 -8.83
CA THR A 345 1.38 2.29 -8.58
C THR A 345 1.57 2.80 -7.16
N GLY A 346 1.53 4.12 -6.98
CA GLY A 346 1.34 4.78 -5.68
C GLY A 346 -0.11 5.17 -5.38
N THR A 347 -1.02 4.99 -6.34
CA THR A 347 -2.45 5.30 -6.22
C THR A 347 -3.19 4.14 -5.56
N SER A 348 -4.13 4.42 -4.67
CA SER A 348 -4.96 3.38 -4.07
C SER A 348 -5.89 2.74 -5.09
N PHE A 349 -6.18 1.46 -4.92
CA PHE A 349 -7.02 0.69 -5.84
C PHE A 349 -7.83 -0.36 -5.09
N LEU A 350 -8.93 -0.82 -5.68
CA LEU A 350 -9.75 -1.89 -5.10
C LEU A 350 -9.09 -3.24 -5.33
N PHE A 351 -9.24 -4.19 -4.42
CA PHE A 351 -8.71 -5.53 -4.63
C PHE A 351 -9.58 -6.31 -5.63
N TYR A 352 -8.94 -6.89 -6.64
CA TYR A 352 -9.56 -7.81 -7.58
C TYR A 352 -9.23 -9.25 -7.20
N ASP A 353 -10.25 -10.03 -6.86
CA ASP A 353 -10.09 -11.47 -6.62
C ASP A 353 -10.16 -12.22 -7.96
N ILE A 354 -9.02 -12.75 -8.40
CA ILE A 354 -8.91 -13.48 -9.67
C ILE A 354 -9.68 -14.80 -9.61
N ASN A 355 -9.70 -15.48 -8.46
CA ASN A 355 -10.37 -16.77 -8.33
C ASN A 355 -11.89 -16.63 -8.47
N MET A 356 -12.44 -15.49 -8.02
CA MET A 356 -13.87 -15.18 -8.13
C MET A 356 -14.24 -14.26 -9.31
N GLU A 357 -13.26 -13.73 -10.04
CA GLU A 357 -13.44 -12.73 -11.11
C GLU A 357 -14.29 -11.51 -10.69
N VAL A 358 -14.02 -10.98 -9.49
CA VAL A 358 -14.80 -9.90 -8.88
C VAL A 358 -13.91 -8.81 -8.29
N THR A 359 -14.35 -7.56 -8.42
CA THR A 359 -13.78 -6.44 -7.66
C THR A 359 -14.42 -6.40 -6.28
N THR A 360 -13.62 -6.51 -5.24
CA THR A 360 -14.07 -6.44 -3.85
C THR A 360 -14.09 -4.99 -3.33
N PRO A 361 -14.82 -4.67 -2.25
CA PRO A 361 -14.82 -3.33 -1.66
C PRO A 361 -13.53 -2.98 -0.90
N LEU A 362 -12.65 -3.96 -0.64
CA LEU A 362 -11.35 -3.72 0.01
C LEU A 362 -10.47 -2.81 -0.85
N THR A 363 -10.10 -1.66 -0.28
CA THR A 363 -9.15 -0.72 -0.88
C THR A 363 -7.73 -1.01 -0.39
N ILE A 364 -6.82 -1.18 -1.33
CA ILE A 364 -5.40 -1.35 -1.10
C ILE A 364 -4.70 0.00 -1.18
N HIS A 365 -3.92 0.31 -0.15
CA HIS A 365 -3.09 1.51 -0.02
C HIS A 365 -1.62 1.11 -0.10
N PRO A 366 -1.06 0.91 -1.31
CA PRO A 366 0.28 0.37 -1.45
C PRO A 366 1.33 1.32 -0.86
N TYR A 367 2.26 0.78 -0.07
CA TYR A 367 3.40 1.54 0.44
C TYR A 367 4.63 1.31 -0.45
N VAL A 368 5.49 2.33 -0.50
CA VAL A 368 6.67 2.35 -1.37
C VAL A 368 7.97 2.28 -0.60
N PHE A 369 7.93 2.61 0.69
CA PHE A 369 9.09 2.64 1.57
C PHE A 369 8.76 2.07 2.95
N HIS A 370 9.68 1.29 3.51
CA HIS A 370 9.61 0.81 4.88
C HIS A 370 10.96 1.06 5.60
N THR A 371 10.90 1.65 6.79
CA THR A 371 12.07 1.90 7.66
C THR A 371 12.92 0.69 8.03
N GLN A 372 12.45 -0.55 7.80
CA GLN A 372 13.27 -1.74 7.99
C GLN A 372 14.59 -1.64 7.21
N LEU A 373 14.55 -0.99 6.04
CA LEU A 373 15.70 -0.78 5.17
C LEU A 373 16.74 0.20 5.74
N CYS A 374 16.35 1.09 6.64
CA CYS A 374 17.28 1.97 7.35
C CYS A 374 18.18 1.22 8.35
N HIS A 375 17.76 0.03 8.79
CA HIS A 375 18.52 -0.78 9.75
C HIS A 375 19.55 -1.69 9.07
N THR A 376 19.44 -1.89 7.76
CA THR A 376 20.32 -2.79 6.98
C THR A 376 21.07 -2.07 5.85
N GLY A 377 20.57 -0.91 5.39
CA GLY A 377 21.10 -0.16 4.27
C GLY A 377 21.93 1.06 4.67
N ASN A 378 22.60 1.64 3.69
CA ASN A 378 23.29 2.92 3.84
C ASN A 378 22.26 4.07 3.84
N ALA A 379 22.31 4.93 4.87
CA ALA A 379 21.38 6.04 5.04
C ALA A 379 21.33 6.98 3.82
N VAL A 380 22.48 7.31 3.22
CA VAL A 380 22.59 8.21 2.06
C VAL A 380 21.90 7.61 0.84
N ASP A 381 22.05 6.31 0.61
CA ASP A 381 21.43 5.63 -0.54
C ASP A 381 19.91 5.52 -0.38
N VAL A 382 19.44 5.32 0.86
CA VAL A 382 18.01 5.33 1.20
C VAL A 382 17.42 6.71 0.93
N GLU A 383 18.03 7.77 1.44
CA GLU A 383 17.58 9.15 1.26
C GLU A 383 17.55 9.57 -0.21
N LYS A 384 18.61 9.24 -0.98
CA LYS A 384 18.65 9.48 -2.43
C LYS A 384 17.53 8.74 -3.16
N THR A 385 17.31 7.48 -2.82
CA THR A 385 16.25 6.67 -3.45
C THR A 385 14.86 7.24 -3.13
N ILE A 386 14.64 7.71 -1.91
CA ILE A 386 13.39 8.38 -1.52
C ILE A 386 13.16 9.64 -2.36
N GLN A 387 14.17 10.49 -2.54
CA GLN A 387 14.06 11.69 -3.39
C GLN A 387 13.69 11.33 -4.84
N VAL A 388 14.31 10.28 -5.39
CA VAL A 388 13.97 9.78 -6.73
C VAL A 388 12.50 9.38 -6.77
N LEU A 389 12.02 8.56 -5.82
CA LEU A 389 10.61 8.14 -5.79
C LEU A 389 9.62 9.30 -5.63
N ILE A 390 9.95 10.30 -4.80
CA ILE A 390 9.13 11.52 -4.65
C ILE A 390 9.02 12.24 -6.00
N SER A 391 10.14 12.42 -6.69
CA SER A 391 10.14 13.08 -8.00
C SER A 391 9.36 12.30 -9.07
N GLU A 392 9.45 10.96 -9.07
CA GLU A 392 8.65 10.11 -9.96
C GLU A 392 7.15 10.22 -9.66
N LEU A 393 6.74 10.21 -8.39
CA LEU A 393 5.33 10.33 -8.01
C LEU A 393 4.74 11.72 -8.29
N LYS A 394 5.55 12.77 -8.19
CA LYS A 394 5.13 14.13 -8.54
C LYS A 394 4.80 14.29 -10.02
N LYS A 395 5.49 13.59 -10.92
CA LYS A 395 5.19 13.62 -12.36
C LYS A 395 3.78 13.10 -12.68
N VAL A 396 3.20 12.32 -11.78
CA VAL A 396 1.92 11.61 -11.97
C VAL A 396 0.90 11.89 -10.87
N ASP A 397 1.12 12.91 -10.03
CA ASP A 397 0.28 13.26 -8.88
C ASP A 397 -0.11 12.06 -8.00
N GLY A 398 0.85 11.15 -7.82
CA GLY A 398 0.71 9.93 -7.04
C GLY A 398 0.83 10.15 -5.53
N THR A 399 0.65 9.09 -4.75
CA THR A 399 0.82 9.15 -3.28
C THR A 399 2.06 8.38 -2.83
N PHE A 400 2.92 9.05 -2.07
CA PHE A 400 4.05 8.43 -1.39
C PHE A 400 3.61 7.91 -0.02
N ARG A 401 3.64 6.59 0.17
CA ARG A 401 3.30 5.93 1.45
C ARG A 401 4.54 5.31 2.07
N ALA A 402 4.84 5.71 3.31
CA ALA A 402 5.98 5.22 4.07
C ALA A 402 5.53 4.50 5.33
N VAL A 403 6.12 3.35 5.65
CA VAL A 403 5.87 2.60 6.88
C VAL A 403 7.03 2.77 7.85
N PHE A 404 6.73 3.32 9.02
CA PHE A 404 7.61 3.46 10.17
C PHE A 404 7.19 2.52 11.30
N LYS A 405 8.13 2.13 12.15
CA LYS A 405 7.83 1.47 13.42
C LYS A 405 7.92 2.51 14.53
N ASN A 406 7.03 2.46 15.52
CA ASN A 406 7.07 3.44 16.61
C ASN A 406 8.43 3.46 17.35
N ARG A 407 9.10 2.31 17.44
CA ARG A 407 10.45 2.19 18.04
C ARG A 407 11.54 2.95 17.28
N ASP A 408 11.34 3.28 16.00
CA ASP A 408 12.28 4.05 15.20
C ASP A 408 12.44 5.48 15.79
N PHE A 409 11.40 6.00 16.44
CA PHE A 409 11.40 7.31 17.12
C PHE A 409 11.81 7.23 18.60
N SER A 410 12.19 6.06 19.10
CA SER A 410 12.63 5.90 20.49
C SER A 410 14.10 6.26 20.66
N GLU A 411 14.49 6.62 21.89
CA GLU A 411 15.90 6.86 22.27
C GLU A 411 16.82 5.63 22.10
N TYR A 412 16.26 4.44 21.85
CA TYR A 412 17.04 3.23 21.57
C TYR A 412 17.35 3.03 20.08
N SER A 413 16.91 3.96 19.23
CA SER A 413 17.24 4.01 17.82
C SER A 413 17.97 5.33 17.52
N ASN A 414 17.79 5.89 16.32
CA ASN A 414 18.29 7.21 15.96
C ASN A 414 17.10 8.13 15.66
N PRO A 415 16.40 8.65 16.68
CA PRO A 415 15.19 9.43 16.47
C PRO A 415 15.44 10.67 15.63
N ALA A 416 16.60 11.33 15.76
CA ALA A 416 16.98 12.48 14.95
C ALA A 416 16.99 12.14 13.45
N TYR A 417 17.57 11.00 13.08
CA TYR A 417 17.54 10.51 11.70
C TYR A 417 16.12 10.22 11.20
N PHE A 418 15.28 9.54 11.99
CA PHE A 418 13.91 9.23 11.55
C PHE A 418 13.00 10.45 11.47
N TYR A 419 13.18 11.46 12.33
CA TYR A 419 12.51 12.76 12.17
C TYR A 419 13.03 13.52 10.95
N SER A 420 14.33 13.47 10.66
CA SER A 420 14.89 14.02 9.41
C SER A 420 14.27 13.35 8.18
N LEU A 421 14.14 12.03 8.21
CA LEU A 421 13.51 11.25 7.14
C LEU A 421 12.02 11.58 6.97
N LEU A 422 11.28 11.74 8.08
CA LEU A 422 9.90 12.23 8.04
C LEU A 422 9.83 13.62 7.40
N LYS A 423 10.73 14.54 7.75
CA LYS A 423 10.77 15.87 7.14
C LYS A 423 11.06 15.79 5.64
N GLN A 424 12.05 15.00 5.24
CA GLN A 424 12.38 14.79 3.83
C GLN A 424 11.19 14.23 3.03
N ILE A 425 10.53 13.19 3.55
CA ILE A 425 9.38 12.56 2.88
C ILE A 425 8.22 13.55 2.72
N ASN A 426 7.96 14.36 3.75
CA ASN A 426 6.87 15.34 3.76
C ASN A 426 7.30 16.71 3.21
N GLU A 427 8.52 16.83 2.66
CA GLU A 427 9.09 18.03 2.06
C GLU A 427 9.05 19.27 2.99
N ILE A 428 9.29 19.02 4.27
CA ILE A 428 9.39 20.03 5.32
C ILE A 428 10.82 20.57 5.36
N GLN A 429 10.95 21.90 5.33
CA GLN A 429 12.23 22.61 5.41
C GLN A 429 12.84 22.60 6.81
#